data_AF-A0A2V8Q6J7-F1
#
_entry.id   AF-A0A2V8Q6J7-F1
#
_cell.length_a   1.000
_cell.length_b   1.000
_cell.length_c   1.000
_cell.angle_alpha   90.00
_cell.angle_beta   90.00
_cell.angle_gamma   90.00
#
_symmetry.space_group_name_H-M   'P 1'
#
loop_
_entity.id
_entity.type
_entity.pdbx_description
1 polymer ?
#
loop_
_entity_poly.entity_id
_entity_poly.type
_entity_poly.pdbx_seq_one_letter_code
_entity_poly.pdbx_strand_id
1 'polypeptide(L)' 'MKGFVLIIGILVATAGGVMTYRALYVEPRSAVVITENEVRELPNYKRVISGALMLVGGAAVAFVAARKMGK' A
#
# COMPACT_ATOMS: atom_id res chain seq x y z
N MET A 1 -6.97 -22.92 -10.33
CA MET A 1 -5.79 -22.24 -9.73
C MET A 1 -5.63 -20.79 -10.18
N LYS A 2 -5.67 -20.46 -11.48
CA LYS A 2 -5.41 -19.09 -11.98
C LYS A 2 -6.33 -18.00 -11.38
N GLY A 3 -7.63 -18.28 -11.25
CA GLY A 3 -8.58 -17.34 -10.63
C GLY A 3 -8.35 -17.08 -9.14
N PHE A 4 -7.81 -18.06 -8.42
CA PHE A 4 -7.47 -17.90 -7.00
C PHE A 4 -6.30 -16.92 -6.82
N VAL A 5 -5.28 -16.99 -7.69
CA VAL A 5 -4.15 -16.05 -7.70
C VAL A 5 -4.61 -14.63 -8.02
N LEU A 6 -5.58 -14.48 -8.94
CA LEU A 6 -6.19 -13.18 -9.24
C LEU A 6 -6.90 -12.60 -8.02
N ILE A 7 -7.75 -13.39 -7.35
CA ILE A 7 -8.47 -12.95 -6.15
C ILE A 7 -7.49 -12.55 -5.05
N ILE A 8 -6.45 -13.36 -4.78
CA ILE A 8 -5.42 -13.02 -3.80
C ILE A 8 -4.72 -11.71 -4.16
N GLY A 9 -4.31 -11.54 -5.43
CA GLY A 9 -3.65 -10.32 -5.89
C GLY A 9 -4.51 -9.08 -5.65
N ILE A 10 -5.81 -9.16 -5.92
CA ILE A 10 -6.76 -8.08 -5.66
C ILE A 10 -6.86 -7.79 -4.17
N LEU A 11 -7.04 -8.82 -3.32
CA LEU A 11 -7.14 -8.64 -1.87
C LEU A 11 -5.88 -7.99 -1.27
N VAL A 12 -4.70 -8.44 -1.69
CA VAL A 12 -3.41 -7.87 -1.28
C VAL A 12 -3.29 -6.42 -1.75
N ALA A 13 -3.70 -6.13 -2.99
CA ALA A 13 -3.67 -4.78 -3.52
C ALA A 13 -4.57 -3.84 -2.70
N THR A 14 -5.81 -4.25 -2.44
CA THR A 14 -6.77 -3.49 -1.65
C THR A 14 -6.26 -3.26 -0.22
N ALA A 15 -5.72 -4.28 0.44
CA ALA A 15 -5.15 -4.16 1.78
C ALA A 15 -3.99 -3.15 1.80
N GLY A 16 -3.09 -3.20 0.81
CA GLY A 16 -2.00 -2.25 0.66
C GLY A 16 -2.48 -0.81 0.45
N GLY A 17 -3.49 -0.61 -0.38
CA GLY A 17 -4.11 0.69 -0.62
C GLY A 17 -4.72 1.29 0.65
N VAL A 18 -5.51 0.50 1.38
CA VAL A 18 -6.12 0.91 2.66
C VAL A 18 -5.04 1.27 3.69
N MET A 19 -3.99 0.45 3.81
CA MET A 19 -2.89 0.71 4.74
C MET A 19 -2.15 2.01 4.39
N THR A 20 -1.87 2.26 3.11
CA THR A 20 -1.21 3.48 2.64
C THR A 20 -2.05 4.71 2.95
N TYR A 21 -3.35 4.65 2.64
CA TYR A 21 -4.27 5.75 2.89
C TYR A 21 -4.37 6.06 4.39
N ARG A 22 -4.53 5.03 5.23
CA ARG A 22 -4.61 5.23 6.68
C ARG A 22 -3.31 5.80 7.25
N ALA A 23 -2.15 5.32 6.80
CA ALA A 23 -0.86 5.81 7.26
C ALA A 23 -0.58 7.27 6.86
N LEU A 24 -1.15 7.73 5.73
CA LEU A 24 -0.99 9.11 5.25
C LEU A 24 -1.96 10.09 5.93
N TYR A 25 -3.21 9.67 6.16
CA TYR A 25 -4.30 10.62 6.44
C TYR A 25 -5.06 10.37 7.74
N VAL A 26 -4.99 9.17 8.32
CA VAL A 26 -5.84 8.77 9.47
C VAL A 26 -5.01 8.49 10.72
N GLU A 27 -3.85 7.88 10.58
CA GLU A 27 -3.04 7.45 11.73
C GLU A 27 -2.32 8.64 12.39
N PRO A 28 -2.15 8.60 13.72
CA PRO A 28 -1.40 9.62 14.44
C PRO A 28 0.05 9.67 13.93
N ARG A 29 0.53 10.89 13.69
CA ARG A 29 1.84 11.14 13.11
C ARG A 29 2.92 10.64 14.06
N SER A 30 3.79 9.75 13.57
CA SER A 30 4.74 9.01 14.41
C SER A 30 6.11 9.66 14.55
N ALA A 31 6.37 10.73 13.80
CA ALA A 31 7.62 11.45 13.83
C ALA A 31 7.35 12.95 13.83
N VAL A 32 8.08 13.70 14.64
CA VAL A 32 8.02 15.16 14.66
C VAL A 32 9.42 15.65 14.34
N VAL A 33 9.57 16.36 13.23
CA VAL A 33 10.82 17.02 12.87
C VAL A 33 10.74 18.43 13.42
N ILE A 34 11.55 18.70 14.44
CA ILE A 34 11.71 20.03 15.03
C ILE A 34 12.93 20.66 14.35
N THR A 35 12.66 21.65 13.51
CA THR A 35 13.66 22.54 12.92
C THR A 35 13.62 23.87 13.68
N GLU A 36 14.69 24.66 13.64
CA GLU A 36 14.78 25.95 14.36
C GLU A 36 13.60 26.90 14.09
N ASN A 37 12.91 26.74 12.96
CA ASN A 37 11.81 27.61 12.54
C ASN A 37 10.44 26.90 12.38
N GLU A 38 10.37 25.57 12.37
CA GLU A 38 9.10 24.84 12.16
C GLU A 38 9.06 23.48 12.86
N VAL A 39 7.87 23.12 13.36
CA VAL A 39 7.53 21.79 13.85
C VAL A 39 6.72 21.08 12.77
N ARG A 40 7.33 20.10 12.10
CA ARG A 40 6.68 19.35 11.03
C ARG A 40 6.43 17.92 11.48
N GLU A 41 5.17 17.61 11.76
CA GLU A 41 4.76 16.24 12.06
C GLU A 41 4.73 15.42 10.76
N LEU A 42 5.52 14.36 10.70
CA LEU A 42 5.62 13.45 9.57
C LEU A 42 4.78 12.19 9.80
N PRO A 43 4.04 11.72 8.78
CA PRO A 43 3.35 10.44 8.83
C PRO A 43 4.35 9.28 8.96
N ASN A 44 3.85 8.11 9.34
CA ASN A 44 4.67 6.91 9.44
C ASN A 44 5.06 6.39 8.05
N TYR A 45 6.13 6.96 7.47
CA TYR A 45 6.60 6.61 6.13
C TYR A 45 6.93 5.13 5.96
N LYS A 46 7.34 4.43 7.04
CA LYS A 46 7.55 2.97 6.96
C LYS A 46 6.25 2.25 6.61
N ARG A 47 5.14 2.62 7.24
CA ARG A 47 3.82 2.07 6.94
C ARG A 47 3.33 2.47 5.55
N VAL A 48 3.50 3.73 5.16
CA VAL A 48 3.14 4.23 3.83
C VAL A 48 3.85 3.42 2.74
N ILE A 49 5.16 3.25 2.85
CA ILE A 49 5.96 2.50 1.86
C ILE A 49 5.54 1.03 1.84
N SER A 50 5.35 0.41 3.01
CA SER A 50 4.92 -1.01 3.06
C SER A 50 3.55 -1.23 2.42
N GLY A 51 2.59 -0.33 2.66
CA GLY A 51 1.27 -0.39 2.04
C GLY A 51 1.35 -0.18 0.52
N ALA A 52 2.17 0.78 0.07
CA ALA A 52 2.34 1.06 -1.35
C ALA A 52 2.97 -0.13 -2.09
N LEU A 53 3.95 -0.80 -1.48
CA LEU A 53 4.54 -2.02 -2.03
C LEU A 53 3.53 -3.17 -2.13
N MET A 54 2.69 -3.37 -1.10
CA MET A 54 1.61 -4.35 -1.16
C MET A 54 0.59 -4.01 -2.27
N LEU A 55 0.24 -2.73 -2.42
CA LEU A 55 -0.67 -2.27 -3.47
C LEU A 55 -0.14 -2.62 -4.86
N VAL A 56 1.08 -2.17 -5.17
CA VAL A 56 1.70 -2.37 -6.49
C VAL A 56 1.98 -3.86 -6.74
N GLY A 57 2.48 -4.58 -5.74
CA GLY A 57 2.75 -6.02 -5.84
C GLY A 57 1.49 -6.84 -6.07
N GLY A 58 0.43 -6.60 -5.29
CA GLY A 58 -0.86 -7.27 -5.46
C GLY A 58 -1.48 -6.99 -6.82
N ALA A 59 -1.44 -5.72 -7.27
CA ALA A 59 -1.94 -5.32 -8.59
C ALA A 59 -1.18 -6.00 -9.73
N ALA A 60 0.16 -6.06 -9.64
CA ALA A 60 0.99 -6.74 -10.64
C ALA A 60 0.66 -8.24 -10.73
N VAL A 61 0.53 -8.91 -9.58
CA VAL A 61 0.16 -10.33 -9.52
C VAL A 61 -1.23 -10.56 -10.12
N ALA A 62 -2.22 -9.75 -9.75
CA ALA A 62 -3.58 -9.82 -10.30
C ALA A 62 -3.58 -9.60 -11.82
N PHE A 63 -2.84 -8.61 -12.31
CA PHE A 63 -2.74 -8.30 -13.74
C PHE A 63 -2.12 -9.45 -14.54
N VAL A 64 -1.02 -10.03 -14.05
CA VAL A 64 -0.38 -11.18 -14.69
C VAL A 64 -1.30 -12.40 -14.68
N ALA A 65 -2.01 -12.64 -13.57
CA ALA A 65 -2.98 -13.73 -13.47
C ALA A 65 -4.13 -13.57 -14.47
N ALA A 66 -4.69 -12.35 -14.58
CA ALA A 66 -5.74 -12.02 -15.54
C ALA A 66 -5.30 -12.28 -16.98
N ARG A 67 -4.10 -11.80 -17.35
CA ARG A 67 -3.55 -11.98 -18.69
C ARG A 67 -3.35 -13.46 -19.04
N LYS A 68 -2.99 -14.29 -18.06
CA LYS A 68 -2.82 -15.74 -18.22
C LYS A 68 -4.15 -16.52 -18.23
N MET A 69 -5.27 -15.89 -17.86
CA MET A 69 -6.61 -16.50 -17.95
C MET A 69 -7.30 -16.22 -19.29
N GLY A 70 -7.02 -15.08 -19.93
CA GLY A 70 -7.53 -14.76 -21.27
C GLY A 70 -6.79 -15.41 -22.43
N LYS A 71 -5.73 -16.19 -22.14
CA LYS A 71 -4.99 -17.07 -23.06
C LYS A 71 -5.29 -18.51 -22.70
#